data_AF-A0A378FPY2-F1
#
_entry.id   AF-A0A378FPY2-F1
#
_cell.length_a   1.000
_cell.length_b   1.000
_cell.length_c   1.000
_cell.angle_alpha   90.00
_cell.angle_beta   90.00
_cell.angle_gamma   90.00
#
_symmetry.space_group_name_H-M   'P 1'
#
loop_
_entity.id
_entity.type
_entity.pdbx_description
1 polymer ?
#
loop_
_entity_poly.entity_id
_entity_poly.type
_entity_poly.pdbx_seq_one_letter_code
_entity_poly.pdbx_strand_id
1 'polypeptide(L)'
;MRTFSGKRSTLALAIAAVTAMSGWVVAPQASAAGFIDDSTLTGGIYYWQRERDRKDVTDGDKYKTNLSHSTWNANLDFQSGYAADMFGLDIAAFTAIEMAENGDSGHPNEIAFSSRNKAYDEDYSGDKSGISLYKAAAKFKYGPAWARAGYIQPTGQTLLAPHWSFMPGTYQGAEAGANFDYGTAGALSFSYMWTNEYKAPWHIEMDDFYQNDKKTKVDYLHSVGAKYDFKNDLVLEAAFGQAQGYIDQYFAKASYKFDVAGAPLSTSY
;
A
#
# COMPACT_ATOMS: atom_id res chain seq x y z
N MET A 1 24.53 11.04 53.98
CA MET A 1 24.66 10.37 52.68
C MET A 1 23.25 10.02 52.19
N ARG A 2 22.84 10.62 51.06
CA ARG A 2 21.65 10.38 50.22
C ARG A 2 20.24 10.61 50.80
N THR A 3 19.75 11.82 50.58
CA THR A 3 18.34 12.20 50.44
C THR A 3 17.75 11.59 49.16
N PHE A 4 16.64 10.86 49.27
CA PHE A 4 15.84 10.44 48.11
C PHE A 4 14.79 11.51 47.79
N SER A 5 15.06 12.33 46.77
CA SER A 5 14.06 13.16 46.10
C SER A 5 13.46 12.35 44.96
N GLY A 6 12.29 11.76 45.20
CA GLY A 6 11.51 11.08 44.16
C GLY A 6 10.65 12.09 43.40
N LYS A 7 11.11 12.55 42.24
CA LYS A 7 10.25 13.22 41.25
C LYS A 7 9.12 12.26 40.89
N ARG A 8 7.88 12.62 41.21
CA ARG A 8 6.68 11.89 40.74
C ARG A 8 6.64 12.01 39.22
N SER A 9 6.97 10.92 38.55
CA SER A 9 6.92 10.80 37.09
C SER A 9 5.48 10.99 36.61
N THR A 10 5.29 11.91 35.67
CA THR A 10 4.06 12.19 34.91
C THR A 10 3.45 10.93 34.29
N LEU A 11 4.23 9.86 34.14
CA LEU A 11 3.77 8.55 33.68
C LEU A 11 2.76 7.88 34.63
N ALA A 12 2.92 8.06 35.94
CA ALA A 12 1.99 7.50 36.93
C ALA A 12 0.62 8.22 36.92
N LEU A 13 0.61 9.50 36.55
CA LEU A 13 -0.62 10.28 36.41
C LEU A 13 -1.37 9.93 35.11
N ALA A 14 -0.65 9.62 34.04
CA ALA A 14 -1.22 9.16 32.77
C ALA A 14 -1.88 7.77 32.90
N ILE A 15 -1.26 6.84 33.64
CA ILE A 15 -1.82 5.51 33.89
C ILE A 15 -3.06 5.60 34.81
N ALA A 16 -3.07 6.53 35.78
CA ALA A 16 -4.22 6.76 36.65
C ALA A 16 -5.40 7.45 35.92
N ALA A 17 -5.13 8.31 34.92
CA ALA A 17 -6.17 8.94 34.12
C ALA A 17 -6.89 7.95 33.17
N VAL A 18 -6.19 6.92 32.69
CA VAL A 18 -6.77 5.86 31.86
C VAL A 18 -7.62 4.89 32.69
N THR A 19 -7.29 4.65 33.96
CA THR A 19 -8.08 3.78 34.85
C THR A 19 -9.24 4.49 35.55
N ALA A 20 -9.22 5.83 35.67
CA ALA A 20 -10.32 6.59 36.27
C ALA A 20 -11.52 6.84 35.32
N MET A 21 -11.37 6.58 34.01
CA MET A 21 -12.47 6.66 33.03
C MET A 21 -13.15 5.31 32.75
N SER A 22 -12.76 4.22 33.42
CA SER A 22 -13.36 2.88 33.22
C SER A 22 -14.63 2.63 34.06
N GLY A 23 -15.41 3.67 34.36
CA GLY A 23 -16.62 3.59 35.19
C GLY A 23 -17.87 3.07 34.46
N TRP A 24 -17.79 2.75 33.17
CA TRP A 24 -18.84 2.05 32.42
C TRP A 24 -18.23 0.82 31.75
N VAL A 25 -18.04 -0.23 32.56
CA VAL A 25 -17.79 -1.57 32.02
C VAL A 25 -19.16 -2.13 31.63
N VAL A 26 -19.59 -1.81 30.40
CA VAL A 26 -20.33 -2.82 29.65
C VAL A 26 -19.26 -3.86 29.34
N ALA A 27 -19.26 -4.97 30.08
CA ALA A 27 -18.46 -6.12 29.70
C ALA A 27 -18.87 -6.44 28.25
N PRO A 28 -17.97 -6.34 27.26
CA PRO A 28 -18.32 -6.77 25.93
C PRO A 28 -18.71 -8.23 26.08
N GLN A 29 -19.95 -8.56 25.73
CA GLN A 29 -20.24 -9.91 25.31
C GLN A 29 -19.17 -10.19 24.25
N ALA A 30 -18.29 -11.15 24.52
CA ALA A 30 -17.22 -11.50 23.59
C ALA A 30 -17.85 -12.00 22.30
N SER A 31 -18.18 -11.08 21.39
CA SER A 31 -18.50 -11.38 20.01
C SER A 31 -17.18 -11.58 19.29
N ALA A 32 -16.51 -12.69 19.60
CA ALA A 32 -15.47 -13.23 18.74
C ALA A 32 -16.07 -13.73 17.41
N ALA A 33 -17.41 -13.91 17.39
CA ALA A 33 -18.18 -14.10 16.16
C ALA A 33 -17.86 -12.96 15.19
N GLY A 34 -17.44 -13.34 13.98
CA GLY A 34 -17.05 -12.43 12.92
C GLY A 34 -15.55 -12.21 12.78
N PHE A 35 -14.76 -12.07 13.86
CA PHE A 35 -13.31 -11.82 13.68
C PHE A 35 -12.58 -13.00 13.04
N ILE A 36 -12.75 -14.21 13.56
CA ILE A 36 -12.17 -15.42 12.96
C ILE A 36 -13.10 -16.01 11.89
N ASP A 37 -14.41 -16.05 12.16
CA ASP A 37 -15.38 -16.70 11.26
C ASP A 37 -15.48 -16.03 9.89
N ASP A 38 -15.36 -14.70 9.83
CA ASP A 38 -15.35 -13.95 8.56
C ASP A 38 -13.91 -13.70 8.03
N SER A 39 -12.91 -14.41 8.57
CA SER A 39 -11.55 -14.32 8.07
C SER A 39 -11.41 -15.02 6.71
N THR A 40 -10.60 -14.44 5.84
CA THR A 40 -10.20 -15.04 4.57
C THR A 40 -8.70 -15.28 4.54
N LEU A 41 -8.30 -16.45 4.05
CA LEU A 41 -6.91 -16.76 3.72
C LEU A 41 -6.84 -17.08 2.24
N THR A 42 -6.11 -16.26 1.49
CA THR A 42 -5.89 -16.48 0.05
C THR A 42 -4.40 -16.58 -0.24
N GLY A 43 -4.05 -17.26 -1.32
CA GLY A 43 -2.66 -17.41 -1.72
C GLY A 43 -2.56 -18.06 -3.08
N GLY A 44 -1.38 -17.96 -3.66
CA GLY A 44 -1.07 -18.54 -4.96
C GLY A 44 0.40 -18.85 -5.11
N ILE A 45 0.70 -19.71 -6.07
CA ILE A 45 2.05 -20.05 -6.50
C ILE A 45 2.10 -19.78 -8.00
N TYR A 46 3.17 -19.11 -8.43
CA TYR A 46 3.32 -18.60 -9.78
C TYR A 46 4.73 -18.91 -10.26
N TYR A 47 4.82 -19.19 -11.55
CA TYR A 47 6.08 -19.25 -12.25
C TYR A 47 6.14 -18.09 -13.24
N TRP A 48 7.17 -17.27 -13.13
CA TRP A 48 7.36 -16.11 -13.99
C TRP A 48 8.72 -16.17 -14.67
N GLN A 49 8.73 -16.11 -16.00
CA GLN A 49 9.91 -15.82 -16.80
C GLN A 49 9.84 -14.43 -17.39
N ARG A 50 10.96 -13.72 -17.41
CA ARG A 50 11.08 -12.43 -18.07
C ARG A 50 12.36 -12.40 -18.89
N GLU A 51 12.19 -12.23 -20.19
CA GLU A 51 13.27 -12.00 -21.15
C GLU A 51 13.08 -10.64 -21.81
N ARG A 52 14.15 -9.86 -21.85
CA ARG A 52 14.20 -8.55 -22.49
C ARG A 52 15.55 -8.36 -23.12
N ASP A 53 15.56 -8.14 -24.41
CA ASP A 53 16.71 -7.59 -25.12
C ASP A 53 16.53 -6.09 -25.34
N ARG A 54 17.62 -5.34 -25.23
CA ARG A 54 17.64 -3.90 -25.47
C ARG A 54 18.71 -3.54 -26.48
N LYS A 55 18.38 -2.58 -27.34
CA LYS A 55 19.32 -2.01 -28.30
C LYS A 55 20.37 -1.18 -27.57
N ASP A 56 21.63 -1.53 -27.75
CA ASP A 56 22.77 -0.80 -27.21
C ASP A 56 23.25 0.24 -28.23
N VAL A 57 22.91 1.50 -27.96
CA VAL A 57 23.27 2.65 -28.81
C VAL A 57 24.77 2.96 -28.78
N THR A 58 25.54 2.37 -27.85
CA THR A 58 27.00 2.53 -27.75
C THR A 58 27.77 1.43 -28.47
N ASP A 59 27.12 0.31 -28.80
CA ASP A 59 27.71 -0.84 -29.49
C ASP A 59 27.03 -1.10 -30.84
N GLY A 60 27.08 -0.08 -31.70
CA GLY A 60 26.64 -0.22 -33.09
C GLY A 60 25.18 -0.67 -33.22
N ASP A 61 24.32 -0.28 -32.29
CA ASP A 61 22.88 -0.47 -32.37
C ASP A 61 22.43 -1.95 -32.32
N LYS A 62 23.25 -2.83 -31.73
CA LYS A 62 22.95 -4.25 -31.56
C LYS A 62 22.02 -4.51 -30.37
N TYR A 63 21.20 -5.55 -30.48
CA TYR A 63 20.45 -6.07 -29.34
C TYR A 63 21.38 -6.84 -28.40
N LYS A 64 21.24 -6.58 -27.10
CA LYS A 64 21.90 -7.31 -26.02
C LYS A 64 20.86 -7.72 -24.99
N THR A 65 21.10 -8.85 -24.35
CA THR A 65 20.33 -9.27 -23.18
C THR A 65 20.37 -8.19 -22.13
N ASN A 66 19.20 -7.86 -21.60
CA ASN A 66 19.02 -6.86 -20.57
C ASN A 66 18.37 -7.46 -19.32
N LEU A 67 17.41 -8.36 -19.51
CA LEU A 67 16.85 -9.23 -18.47
C LEU A 67 16.68 -10.63 -19.05
N SER A 68 17.04 -11.66 -18.31
CA SER A 68 16.71 -13.04 -18.65
C SER A 68 16.68 -13.86 -17.37
N HIS A 69 15.49 -13.98 -16.78
CA HIS A 69 15.32 -14.58 -15.45
C HIS A 69 14.09 -15.48 -15.40
N SER A 70 14.13 -16.44 -14.48
CA SER A 70 12.98 -17.25 -14.09
C SER A 70 12.88 -17.35 -12.58
N THR A 71 11.66 -17.15 -12.07
CA THR A 71 11.39 -17.04 -10.64
C THR A 71 10.10 -17.80 -10.30
N TRP A 72 10.13 -18.54 -9.20
CA TRP A 72 8.91 -18.98 -8.53
C TRP A 72 8.50 -17.93 -7.51
N ASN A 73 7.27 -17.46 -7.60
CA ASN A 73 6.69 -16.56 -6.62
C ASN A 73 5.56 -17.26 -5.88
N ALA A 74 5.40 -16.95 -4.60
CA ALA A 74 4.22 -17.37 -3.84
C ALA A 74 3.78 -16.27 -2.89
N ASN A 75 2.49 -16.20 -2.60
CA ASN A 75 1.94 -15.26 -1.63
C ASN A 75 0.91 -15.91 -0.71
N LEU A 76 0.75 -15.32 0.46
CA LEU A 76 -0.27 -15.66 1.44
C LEU A 76 -0.84 -14.35 2.01
N ASP A 77 -2.15 -14.17 1.91
CA ASP A 77 -2.89 -12.98 2.34
C ASP A 77 -4.00 -13.40 3.30
N PHE A 78 -3.78 -13.10 4.58
CA PHE A 78 -4.76 -13.27 5.64
C PHE A 78 -5.44 -11.92 5.90
N GLN A 79 -6.77 -11.92 5.83
CA GLN A 79 -7.60 -10.79 6.24
C GLN A 79 -8.55 -11.27 7.31
N SER A 80 -8.51 -10.66 8.50
CA SER A 80 -9.48 -11.02 9.54
C SER A 80 -10.87 -10.52 9.17
N GLY A 81 -11.91 -11.03 9.81
CA GLY A 81 -13.17 -10.30 9.93
C GLY A 81 -13.06 -9.15 10.94
N TYR A 82 -14.18 -8.72 11.51
CA TYR A 82 -14.22 -7.57 12.41
C TYR A 82 -14.68 -7.96 13.83
N ALA A 83 -13.82 -7.71 14.82
CA ALA A 83 -14.17 -7.76 16.22
C ALA A 83 -15.04 -6.56 16.60
N ALA A 84 -16.12 -6.83 17.34
CA ALA A 84 -17.14 -5.84 17.71
C ALA A 84 -17.70 -5.08 16.49
N ASP A 85 -17.76 -5.74 15.33
CA ASP A 85 -18.16 -5.17 14.03
C ASP A 85 -17.35 -3.96 13.54
N MET A 86 -16.23 -3.64 14.21
CA MET A 86 -15.50 -2.39 14.01
C MET A 86 -14.02 -2.59 13.73
N PHE A 87 -13.33 -3.52 14.40
CA PHE A 87 -11.86 -3.61 14.37
C PHE A 87 -11.37 -4.92 13.74
N GLY A 88 -10.39 -4.85 12.84
CA GLY A 88 -9.78 -6.00 12.19
C GLY A 88 -8.27 -5.86 12.03
N LEU A 89 -7.62 -6.93 11.58
CA LEU A 89 -6.19 -7.03 11.30
C LEU A 89 -5.96 -7.81 10.00
N ASP A 90 -5.09 -7.30 9.14
CA ASP A 90 -4.66 -7.96 7.91
C ASP A 90 -3.15 -8.18 7.92
N ILE A 91 -2.71 -9.36 7.47
CA ILE A 91 -1.30 -9.73 7.35
C ILE A 91 -1.09 -10.47 6.04
N ALA A 92 -0.14 -10.02 5.24
CA ALA A 92 0.17 -10.67 3.98
C ALA A 92 1.65 -10.60 3.63
N ALA A 93 2.17 -11.72 3.13
CA ALA A 93 3.55 -11.90 2.74
C ALA A 93 3.64 -12.52 1.33
N PHE A 94 4.75 -12.25 0.65
CA PHE A 94 5.11 -12.97 -0.55
C PHE A 94 6.60 -13.31 -0.58
N THR A 95 6.92 -14.34 -1.34
CA THR A 95 8.27 -14.82 -1.55
C THR A 95 8.58 -14.88 -3.04
N ALA A 96 9.86 -14.74 -3.35
CA ALA A 96 10.43 -14.96 -4.66
C ALA A 96 11.61 -15.92 -4.49
N ILE A 97 11.64 -16.97 -5.29
CA ILE A 97 12.70 -17.96 -5.36
C ILE A 97 13.24 -17.93 -6.79
N GLU A 98 14.42 -17.35 -6.91
CA GLU A 98 15.11 -17.24 -8.19
C GLU A 98 15.64 -18.61 -8.62
N MET A 99 15.33 -19.00 -9.85
CA MET A 99 15.69 -20.32 -10.39
C MET A 99 16.84 -20.24 -11.39
N ALA A 100 16.83 -19.20 -12.22
CA ALA A 100 17.86 -18.93 -13.20
C ALA A 100 17.89 -17.45 -13.52
N GLU A 101 19.10 -16.90 -13.62
CA GLU A 101 19.42 -15.57 -14.10
C GLU A 101 20.56 -15.69 -15.12
N ASN A 102 20.44 -14.99 -16.24
CA ASN A 102 21.58 -14.79 -17.13
C ASN A 102 22.49 -13.71 -16.53
N GLY A 103 23.79 -14.02 -16.34
CA GLY A 103 24.78 -13.09 -15.80
C GLY A 103 25.03 -11.83 -16.62
N ASP A 104 24.54 -11.77 -17.87
CA ASP A 104 24.53 -10.56 -18.69
C ASP A 104 23.37 -9.59 -18.33
N SER A 105 22.48 -9.98 -17.41
CA SER A 105 21.38 -9.12 -16.95
C SER A 105 21.91 -7.98 -16.09
N GLY A 106 21.53 -6.74 -16.43
CA GLY A 106 22.15 -5.53 -15.87
C GLY A 106 21.28 -4.73 -14.91
N HIS A 107 20.10 -5.23 -14.55
CA HIS A 107 19.14 -4.55 -13.67
C HIS A 107 18.35 -5.58 -12.86
N PRO A 108 17.84 -5.22 -11.66
CA PRO A 108 16.86 -6.02 -10.95
C PRO A 108 15.71 -6.38 -11.87
N ASN A 109 15.36 -7.66 -11.89
CA ASN A 109 14.34 -8.18 -12.79
C ASN A 109 12.92 -7.79 -12.39
N GLU A 110 12.78 -7.11 -11.24
CA GLU A 110 11.55 -6.65 -10.59
C GLU A 110 10.64 -7.81 -10.13
N ILE A 111 10.88 -9.06 -10.53
CA ILE A 111 10.08 -10.27 -10.25
C ILE A 111 10.68 -11.12 -9.10
N ALA A 112 11.95 -10.89 -8.77
CA ALA A 112 12.67 -11.31 -7.58
C ALA A 112 13.00 -10.08 -6.70
N PHE A 113 13.74 -10.29 -5.62
CA PHE A 113 14.20 -9.18 -4.78
C PHE A 113 15.55 -8.68 -5.26
N SER A 114 15.76 -7.37 -5.27
CA SER A 114 17.09 -6.83 -5.45
C SER A 114 18.03 -7.34 -4.37
N SER A 115 19.30 -7.55 -4.72
CA SER A 115 20.36 -7.80 -3.75
C SER A 115 20.40 -6.70 -2.67
N ARG A 116 20.03 -5.48 -3.05
CA ARG A 116 19.82 -4.31 -2.20
C ARG A 116 18.40 -4.32 -1.63
N ASN A 117 18.29 -3.95 -0.37
CA ASN A 117 17.00 -4.02 0.34
C ASN A 117 16.16 -2.75 0.19
N LYS A 118 16.74 -1.69 -0.38
CA LYS A 118 16.24 -0.32 -0.38
C LYS A 118 16.47 0.34 -1.74
N ALA A 119 15.64 1.34 -2.06
CA ALA A 119 15.65 2.00 -3.36
C ALA A 119 16.82 2.98 -3.51
N TYR A 120 17.15 3.74 -2.46
CA TYR A 120 18.22 4.74 -2.53
C TYR A 120 19.63 4.16 -2.33
N ASP A 121 19.71 2.91 -1.87
CA ASP A 121 20.95 2.12 -1.76
C ASP A 121 21.18 1.21 -2.99
N GLU A 122 20.34 1.31 -4.01
CA GLU A 122 20.38 0.45 -5.19
C GLU A 122 21.67 0.66 -6.00
N ASP A 123 22.38 -0.43 -6.25
CA ASP A 123 23.61 -0.46 -7.05
C ASP A 123 23.53 -1.47 -8.20
N TYR A 124 22.37 -2.11 -8.39
CA TYR A 124 22.08 -3.04 -9.47
C TYR A 124 22.99 -4.28 -9.46
N SER A 125 23.43 -4.73 -8.28
CA SER A 125 24.34 -5.89 -8.17
C SER A 125 23.68 -7.26 -8.41
N GLY A 126 22.48 -7.30 -8.97
CA GLY A 126 21.70 -8.51 -9.23
C GLY A 126 20.54 -8.73 -8.26
N ASP A 127 19.91 -9.89 -8.38
CA ASP A 127 18.74 -10.27 -7.60
C ASP A 127 19.05 -11.36 -6.55
N LYS A 128 18.07 -11.62 -5.68
CA LYS A 128 18.10 -12.68 -4.68
C LYS A 128 16.70 -13.22 -4.40
N SER A 129 16.70 -14.43 -3.84
CA SER A 129 15.52 -15.00 -3.22
C SER A 129 15.24 -14.36 -1.86
N GLY A 130 13.97 -14.33 -1.45
CA GLY A 130 13.59 -13.72 -0.18
C GLY A 130 12.11 -13.81 0.16
N ILE A 131 11.72 -13.11 1.22
CA ILE A 131 10.34 -12.95 1.66
C ILE A 131 10.11 -11.51 2.10
N SER A 132 8.95 -10.96 1.78
CA SER A 132 8.58 -9.59 2.15
C SER A 132 7.13 -9.54 2.64
N LEU A 133 6.90 -8.87 3.77
CA LEU A 133 5.56 -8.48 4.19
C LEU A 133 5.09 -7.30 3.35
N TYR A 134 4.01 -7.48 2.60
CA TYR A 134 3.38 -6.37 1.89
C TYR A 134 2.18 -5.80 2.63
N LYS A 135 1.62 -6.53 3.58
CA LYS A 135 0.49 -6.06 4.40
C LYS A 135 0.70 -6.46 5.85
N ALA A 136 0.52 -5.50 6.74
CA ALA A 136 0.51 -5.69 8.18
C ALA A 136 -0.24 -4.48 8.77
N ALA A 137 -1.56 -4.55 8.79
CA ALA A 137 -2.41 -3.39 9.00
C ALA A 137 -3.54 -3.66 9.99
N ALA A 138 -3.79 -2.70 10.88
CA ALA A 138 -5.06 -2.62 11.57
C ALA A 138 -6.09 -1.97 10.64
N LYS A 139 -7.33 -2.45 10.69
CA LYS A 139 -8.47 -1.90 9.94
C LYS A 139 -9.63 -1.59 10.86
N PHE A 140 -10.36 -0.54 10.53
CA PHE A 140 -11.51 -0.04 11.27
C PHE A 140 -12.67 0.23 10.30
N LYS A 141 -13.90 -0.01 10.73
CA LYS A 141 -15.12 0.41 10.03
C LYS A 141 -16.18 0.90 11.01
N TYR A 142 -16.96 1.90 10.60
CA TYR A 142 -18.16 2.33 11.30
C TYR A 142 -19.10 3.09 10.36
N GLY A 143 -20.28 2.51 10.10
CA GLY A 143 -21.21 3.06 9.12
C GLY A 143 -20.54 3.20 7.74
N PRO A 144 -20.57 4.39 7.11
CA PRO A 144 -19.93 4.61 5.80
C PRO A 144 -18.42 4.76 5.89
N ALA A 145 -17.88 4.99 7.10
CA ALA A 145 -16.47 5.32 7.31
C ALA A 145 -15.62 4.06 7.52
N TRP A 146 -14.38 4.15 7.05
CA TRP A 146 -13.37 3.12 7.23
C TRP A 146 -12.01 3.77 7.43
N ALA A 147 -11.11 3.05 8.10
CA ALA A 147 -9.72 3.46 8.26
C ALA A 147 -8.80 2.25 8.35
N ARG A 148 -7.53 2.46 8.08
CA ARG A 148 -6.48 1.46 8.23
C ARG A 148 -5.12 2.11 8.44
N ALA A 149 -4.25 1.42 9.18
CA ALA A 149 -2.92 1.91 9.47
C ALA A 149 -1.93 0.76 9.65
N GLY A 150 -0.67 1.00 9.28
CA GLY A 150 0.40 0.02 9.27
C GLY A 150 1.03 -0.07 7.89
N TYR A 151 1.31 -1.30 7.45
CA TYR A 151 1.79 -1.58 6.10
C TYR A 151 0.60 -1.82 5.18
N ILE A 152 0.37 -0.86 4.28
CA ILE A 152 -0.85 -0.77 3.49
C ILE A 152 -0.55 -0.50 2.01
N GLN A 153 -1.48 -0.93 1.14
CA GLN A 153 -1.63 -0.46 -0.23
C GLN A 153 -2.83 0.46 -0.28
N PRO A 154 -2.81 1.59 -0.99
CA PRO A 154 -3.96 2.47 -1.16
C PRO A 154 -5.21 1.74 -1.72
N THR A 155 -6.42 2.14 -1.30
CA THR A 155 -7.71 1.53 -1.71
C THR A 155 -8.82 2.53 -1.87
N GLY A 156 -8.71 3.71 -1.25
CA GLY A 156 -9.59 4.83 -1.52
C GLY A 156 -9.12 5.64 -2.72
N GLN A 157 -9.69 6.84 -2.83
CA GLN A 157 -9.33 7.80 -3.86
C GLN A 157 -8.10 8.58 -3.39
N THR A 158 -7.01 8.38 -4.11
CA THR A 158 -5.72 8.99 -3.79
C THR A 158 -4.87 9.08 -5.05
N LEU A 159 -3.89 9.98 -5.04
CA LEU A 159 -2.82 10.05 -6.03
C LEU A 159 -1.66 9.10 -5.72
N LEU A 160 -1.60 8.55 -4.51
CA LEU A 160 -0.56 7.59 -4.14
C LEU A 160 -0.91 6.23 -4.76
N ALA A 161 -0.01 5.74 -5.62
CA ALA A 161 -0.16 4.44 -6.27
C ALA A 161 1.09 3.60 -6.02
N PRO A 162 0.95 2.30 -5.71
CA PRO A 162 2.11 1.44 -5.58
C PRO A 162 2.69 1.12 -6.95
N HIS A 163 4.01 0.97 -7.03
CA HIS A 163 4.66 0.20 -8.09
C HIS A 163 4.14 -1.24 -8.07
N TRP A 164 3.99 -1.81 -9.26
CA TRP A 164 3.51 -3.17 -9.46
C TRP A 164 4.61 -4.04 -10.06
N SER A 165 4.76 -5.22 -9.46
CA SER A 165 5.39 -6.38 -10.07
C SER A 165 4.51 -7.59 -9.79
N PHE A 166 5.03 -8.65 -9.17
CA PHE A 166 4.27 -9.82 -8.77
C PHE A 166 3.24 -9.44 -7.71
N MET A 167 3.72 -8.79 -6.64
CA MET A 167 2.91 -8.15 -5.61
C MET A 167 3.06 -6.63 -5.67
N PRO A 168 2.12 -5.88 -5.07
CA PRO A 168 2.24 -4.42 -5.01
C PRO A 168 3.29 -3.97 -4.00
N GLY A 169 3.82 -2.76 -4.19
CA GLY A 169 4.65 -2.12 -3.19
C GLY A 169 3.86 -1.77 -1.91
N THR A 170 4.59 -1.34 -0.89
CA THR A 170 4.04 -1.18 0.46
C THR A 170 4.34 0.19 1.01
N TYR A 171 3.32 0.87 1.50
CA TYR A 171 3.47 2.11 2.26
C TYR A 171 3.39 1.83 3.75
N GLN A 172 4.18 2.55 4.55
CA GLN A 172 3.94 2.69 5.99
C GLN A 172 3.15 3.97 6.21
N GLY A 173 1.93 3.83 6.71
CA GLY A 173 1.07 4.98 6.87
C GLY A 173 -0.32 4.66 7.36
N ALA A 174 -1.23 5.58 7.08
CA ALA A 174 -2.63 5.45 7.40
C ALA A 174 -3.49 5.98 6.26
N GLU A 175 -4.65 5.37 6.07
CA GLU A 175 -5.67 5.84 5.14
C GLU A 175 -7.03 5.72 5.78
N ALA A 176 -7.84 6.75 5.61
CA ALA A 176 -9.22 6.77 6.05
C ALA A 176 -10.10 7.36 4.97
N GLY A 177 -11.35 6.92 4.92
CA GLY A 177 -12.31 7.39 3.94
C GLY A 177 -13.73 7.06 4.34
N ALA A 178 -14.67 7.48 3.49
CA ALA A 178 -16.05 7.04 3.60
C ALA A 178 -16.72 6.90 2.24
N ASN A 179 -17.75 6.07 2.20
CA ASN A 179 -18.61 5.85 1.05
C ASN A 179 -20.06 6.14 1.43
N PHE A 180 -20.65 7.18 0.84
CA PHE A 180 -22.06 7.52 0.99
C PHE A 180 -22.84 7.14 -0.26
N ASP A 181 -23.84 6.28 -0.11
CA ASP A 181 -24.78 5.94 -1.18
C ASP A 181 -26.09 6.71 -0.99
N TYR A 182 -26.46 7.52 -1.97
CA TYR A 182 -27.68 8.34 -1.99
C TYR A 182 -28.80 7.73 -2.85
N GLY A 183 -28.80 6.41 -3.02
CA GLY A 183 -29.77 5.72 -3.87
C GLY A 183 -29.56 6.09 -5.33
N THR A 184 -30.60 6.57 -6.01
CA THR A 184 -30.52 6.96 -7.43
C THR A 184 -29.83 8.30 -7.66
N ALA A 185 -29.58 9.09 -6.63
CA ALA A 185 -28.90 10.38 -6.77
C ALA A 185 -27.39 10.24 -7.00
N GLY A 186 -26.81 9.08 -6.68
CA GLY A 186 -25.39 8.77 -6.88
C GLY A 186 -24.72 8.21 -5.62
N ALA A 187 -23.40 8.03 -5.69
CA ALA A 187 -22.56 7.61 -4.58
C ALA A 187 -21.29 8.46 -4.49
N LEU A 188 -21.00 9.00 -3.31
CA LEU A 188 -19.80 9.77 -3.01
C LEU A 188 -18.81 8.91 -2.23
N SER A 189 -17.62 8.72 -2.79
CA SER A 189 -16.47 8.13 -2.12
C SER A 189 -15.41 9.19 -1.91
N PHE A 190 -14.80 9.24 -0.72
CA PHE A 190 -13.60 10.06 -0.51
C PHE A 190 -12.63 9.35 0.43
N SER A 191 -11.37 9.75 0.38
CA SER A 191 -10.35 9.30 1.33
C SER A 191 -9.20 10.28 1.45
N TYR A 192 -8.48 10.14 2.55
CA TYR A 192 -7.21 10.78 2.82
C TYR A 192 -6.20 9.70 3.19
N MET A 193 -5.05 9.73 2.53
CA MET A 193 -3.91 8.86 2.81
C MET A 193 -2.71 9.70 3.23
N TRP A 194 -1.99 9.22 4.24
CA TRP A 194 -0.70 9.77 4.68
C TRP A 194 0.31 8.63 4.83
N THR A 195 1.56 8.88 4.48
CA THR A 195 2.63 7.87 4.53
C THR A 195 3.99 8.53 4.76
N ASN A 196 4.88 7.87 5.49
CA ASN A 196 6.25 8.35 5.75
C ASN A 196 7.35 7.52 5.08
N GLU A 197 7.07 6.27 4.75
CA GLU A 197 8.03 5.38 4.09
C GLU A 197 7.34 4.53 3.02
N TYR A 198 8.14 4.04 2.07
CA TYR A 198 7.67 3.15 1.02
C TYR A 198 8.74 2.11 0.68
N LYS A 199 8.30 0.91 0.29
CA LYS A 199 9.15 -0.04 -0.43
C LYS A 199 8.48 -0.53 -1.71
N ALA A 200 9.28 -0.63 -2.76
CA ALA A 200 8.87 -1.27 -4.00
C ALA A 200 8.72 -2.81 -3.81
N PRO A 201 8.01 -3.51 -4.70
CA PRO A 201 7.84 -4.96 -4.62
C PRO A 201 9.15 -5.78 -4.60
N TRP A 202 10.22 -5.29 -5.20
CA TRP A 202 11.51 -5.98 -5.25
C TRP A 202 12.45 -5.56 -4.10
N HIS A 203 11.98 -4.76 -3.15
CA HIS A 203 12.71 -4.37 -1.95
C HIS A 203 12.08 -4.99 -0.71
N ILE A 204 12.90 -5.38 0.26
CA ILE A 204 12.43 -6.05 1.49
C ILE A 204 12.39 -5.11 2.70
N GLU A 205 13.13 -4.00 2.66
CA GLU A 205 13.14 -2.99 3.70
C GLU A 205 12.40 -1.73 3.24
N MET A 206 11.76 -1.05 4.20
CA MET A 206 11.16 0.26 3.97
C MET A 206 12.26 1.29 3.73
N ASP A 207 11.94 2.28 2.91
CA ASP A 207 12.85 3.37 2.57
C ASP A 207 12.17 4.72 2.76
N ASP A 208 13.00 5.71 3.05
CA ASP A 208 12.58 7.10 3.18
C ASP A 208 12.26 7.71 1.80
N PHE A 209 11.49 8.79 1.79
CA PHE A 209 11.31 9.58 0.58
C PHE A 209 12.42 10.62 0.44
N TYR A 210 12.91 10.82 -0.78
CA TYR A 210 13.87 11.88 -1.10
C TYR A 210 13.41 12.66 -2.32
N GLN A 211 13.85 13.91 -2.40
CA GLN A 211 13.75 14.70 -3.62
C GLN A 211 14.62 14.09 -4.73
N ASN A 212 14.50 14.58 -5.96
CA ASN A 212 15.27 14.07 -7.10
C ASN A 212 16.81 14.21 -6.95
N ASP A 213 17.28 14.95 -5.94
CA ASP A 213 18.70 15.03 -5.56
C ASP A 213 19.22 13.80 -4.79
N LYS A 214 18.32 12.88 -4.38
CA LYS A 214 18.59 11.70 -3.55
C LYS A 214 19.26 12.01 -2.20
N LYS A 215 19.13 13.24 -1.71
CA LYS A 215 19.79 13.71 -0.48
C LYS A 215 18.83 14.42 0.45
N THR A 216 17.97 15.26 -0.10
CA THR A 216 17.00 16.02 0.67
C THR A 216 15.81 15.13 0.97
N LYS A 217 15.63 14.78 2.25
CA LYS A 217 14.51 13.95 2.72
C LYS A 217 13.19 14.69 2.55
N VAL A 218 12.15 13.93 2.19
CA VAL A 218 10.74 14.33 2.25
C VAL A 218 10.12 13.56 3.41
N ASP A 219 9.59 14.24 4.42
CA ASP A 219 9.18 13.59 5.67
C ASP A 219 7.93 12.70 5.50
N TYR A 220 7.03 13.11 4.60
CA TYR A 220 5.82 12.36 4.30
C TYR A 220 5.25 12.72 2.92
N LEU A 221 4.45 11.80 2.41
CA LEU A 221 3.52 12.04 1.34
C LEU A 221 2.10 12.01 1.90
N HIS A 222 1.21 12.84 1.37
CA HIS A 222 -0.21 12.72 1.63
C HIS A 222 -1.03 12.98 0.39
N SER A 223 -2.25 12.46 0.37
CA SER A 223 -3.19 12.73 -0.70
C SER A 223 -4.63 12.62 -0.22
N VAL A 224 -5.46 13.54 -0.68
CA VAL A 224 -6.91 13.52 -0.54
C VAL A 224 -7.55 13.33 -1.91
N GLY A 225 -8.55 12.47 -2.00
CA GLY A 225 -9.30 12.26 -3.23
C GLY A 225 -10.78 12.04 -2.99
N ALA A 226 -11.56 12.33 -4.02
CA ALA A 226 -12.99 12.10 -4.04
C ALA A 226 -13.44 11.59 -5.42
N LYS A 227 -14.46 10.75 -5.41
CA LYS A 227 -15.14 10.22 -6.59
C LYS A 227 -16.64 10.31 -6.38
N TYR A 228 -17.35 10.82 -7.38
CA TYR A 228 -18.80 10.77 -7.43
C TYR A 228 -19.24 9.90 -8.62
N ASP A 229 -19.94 8.82 -8.31
CA ASP A 229 -20.64 7.99 -9.29
C ASP A 229 -22.09 8.46 -9.38
N PHE A 230 -22.48 9.03 -10.50
CA PHE A 230 -23.84 9.55 -10.71
C PHE A 230 -24.88 8.44 -10.93
N LYS A 231 -24.46 7.17 -11.03
CA LYS A 231 -25.31 6.01 -11.34
C LYS A 231 -26.09 6.15 -12.65
N ASN A 232 -25.59 6.97 -13.55
CA ASN A 232 -26.09 7.21 -14.90
C ASN A 232 -24.96 7.08 -15.94
N ASP A 233 -24.01 6.19 -15.64
CA ASP A 233 -22.79 5.93 -16.40
C ASP A 233 -21.72 7.03 -16.37
N LEU A 234 -21.99 8.19 -15.76
CA LEU A 234 -20.99 9.23 -15.48
C LEU A 234 -20.33 9.01 -14.12
N VAL A 235 -19.01 9.07 -14.11
CA VAL A 235 -18.20 9.11 -12.88
C VAL A 235 -17.21 10.27 -13.00
N LEU A 236 -17.16 11.09 -11.95
CA LEU A 236 -16.16 12.14 -11.80
C LEU A 236 -15.25 11.82 -10.62
N GLU A 237 -13.95 12.03 -10.79
CA GLU A 237 -12.95 11.79 -9.76
C GLU A 237 -11.93 12.92 -9.75
N ALA A 238 -11.49 13.32 -8.56
CA ALA A 238 -10.42 14.29 -8.40
C ALA A 238 -9.60 13.97 -7.17
N ALA A 239 -8.31 14.27 -7.24
CA ALA A 239 -7.39 14.08 -6.12
C ALA A 239 -6.30 15.16 -6.10
N PHE A 240 -5.84 15.47 -4.90
CA PHE A 240 -4.67 16.28 -4.62
C PHE A 240 -3.69 15.44 -3.82
N GLY A 241 -2.41 15.58 -4.11
CA GLY A 241 -1.34 14.88 -3.41
C GLY A 241 -0.12 15.79 -3.28
N GLN A 242 0.62 15.61 -2.20
CA GLN A 242 1.80 16.40 -1.93
C GLN A 242 2.91 15.55 -1.32
N ALA A 243 4.10 15.72 -1.86
CA ALA A 243 5.36 15.43 -1.20
C ALA A 243 5.74 16.65 -0.36
N GLN A 244 5.81 16.49 0.96
CA GLN A 244 5.97 17.60 1.90
C GLN A 244 7.13 18.53 1.50
N GLY A 245 6.79 19.80 1.25
CA GLY A 245 7.76 20.85 0.92
C GLY A 245 8.45 20.69 -0.43
N TYR A 246 7.98 19.81 -1.33
CA TYR A 246 8.66 19.52 -2.59
C TYR A 246 7.77 19.60 -3.82
N ILE A 247 6.79 18.70 -3.96
CA ILE A 247 5.96 18.59 -5.17
C ILE A 247 4.50 18.49 -4.76
N ASP A 248 3.68 19.29 -5.44
CA ASP A 248 2.22 19.19 -5.43
C ASP A 248 1.75 18.56 -6.75
N GLN A 249 0.81 17.64 -6.67
CA GLN A 249 0.20 16.98 -7.82
C GLN A 249 -1.32 17.05 -7.73
N TYR A 250 -1.94 17.28 -8.87
CA TYR A 250 -3.39 17.37 -9.02
C TYR A 250 -3.84 16.36 -10.08
N PHE A 251 -4.99 15.75 -9.84
CA PHE A 251 -5.62 14.81 -10.73
C PHE A 251 -7.11 15.10 -10.83
N ALA A 252 -7.63 15.04 -12.05
CA ALA A 252 -9.04 15.05 -12.33
C ALA A 252 -9.29 14.02 -13.43
N LYS A 253 -10.37 13.26 -13.30
CA LYS A 253 -10.83 12.32 -14.30
C LYS A 253 -12.33 12.42 -14.46
N ALA A 254 -12.78 12.44 -15.71
CA ALA A 254 -14.17 12.22 -16.06
C ALA A 254 -14.26 10.93 -16.89
N SER A 255 -15.11 9.99 -16.48
CA SER A 255 -15.37 8.78 -17.25
C SER A 255 -16.85 8.63 -17.53
N TYR A 256 -17.18 8.22 -18.74
CA TYR A 256 -18.56 7.96 -19.18
C TYR A 256 -18.63 6.68 -19.99
N LYS A 257 -19.72 5.91 -19.83
CA LYS A 257 -20.00 4.71 -20.62
C LYS A 257 -21.19 4.98 -21.54
N PHE A 258 -20.96 4.83 -22.85
CA PHE A 258 -21.96 4.98 -23.91
C PHE A 258 -22.41 3.60 -24.40
N ASP A 259 -23.62 3.50 -24.94
CA ASP A 259 -23.99 2.37 -25.80
C ASP A 259 -23.65 2.70 -27.26
N VAL A 260 -22.85 1.86 -27.90
CA VAL A 260 -22.49 1.97 -29.31
C VAL A 260 -22.84 0.66 -30.00
N ALA A 261 -23.89 0.69 -30.83
CA ALA A 261 -24.39 -0.48 -31.57
C ALA A 261 -24.75 -1.69 -30.68
N GLY A 262 -25.30 -1.44 -29.48
CA GLY A 262 -25.66 -2.49 -28.52
C GLY A 262 -24.48 -3.02 -27.70
N ALA A 263 -23.32 -2.37 -27.79
CA ALA A 263 -22.15 -2.70 -26.99
C ALA A 263 -21.73 -1.50 -26.11
N PRO A 264 -21.39 -1.73 -24.83
CA PRO A 264 -20.92 -0.66 -23.96
C PRO A 264 -19.51 -0.21 -24.35
N LEU A 265 -19.33 1.10 -24.57
CA LEU A 265 -18.05 1.76 -24.77
C LEU A 265 -17.76 2.69 -23.59
N SER A 266 -16.71 2.39 -22.81
CA SER A 266 -16.23 3.26 -21.73
C SER A 266 -15.13 4.18 -22.22
N THR A 267 -15.22 5.47 -21.89
CA THR A 267 -14.16 6.46 -22.16
C THR A 267 -13.81 7.21 -20.88
N SER A 268 -12.57 7.69 -20.78
CA SER A 268 -12.13 8.56 -19.69
C SER A 268 -11.12 9.60 -20.18
N TYR A 269 -11.16 10.80 -19.60
CA TYR A 269 -10.16 11.86 -19.74
C TYR A 269 -9.69 12.30 -18.36
#